data_AF-A0ABC8VTS2-F1
#
_entry.id   AF-A0ABC8VTS2-F1
#
_cell.length_a   1.000
_cell.length_b   1.000
_cell.length_c   1.000
_cell.angle_alpha   90.00
_cell.angle_beta   90.00
_cell.angle_gamma   90.00
#
_symmetry.space_group_name_H-M   'P 1'
#
loop_
_entity.id
_entity.type
_entity.pdbx_description
1 polymer ?
#
loop_
_entity_poly.entity_id
_entity_poly.type
_entity_poly.pdbx_seq_one_letter_code
_entity_poly.pdbx_strand_id
1 'polypeptide(L)'
;MASFWFWSALFTSLLLVVQPRLGVGSRDTYWDFKCSSGNFTPGDSYETFLKSAVSTLPEKVSSSAPLFFANDTIGSQTKDQLYAVASCRGDSSNATVCKSCVIDALQEAPIVCPFKRGATILYEGCTVAYSDKGFKMFSINSTSSNDIALLKYNKSRAAIESDVLQKGAASLIDAVIDKAAELSPVHFATGSKVLDTDGHKVYALAECIPALSSNNCHHCLRLLNSEQIYSETVGGRISNIWCEFRWEMYLFFAGAPLVDLPGDAGKGAKHHHNKHIWVIAVAAAAGVIIVVAAAIVSLLCWRKKTIIQTKPKVLGERKKGVYETSEAVLSSKVEGLPSALDSFQEILKLAASKEIVLFLDYDGTLSPIVSDPDKAYMPGQMRRVLEEVARCFKTSIVSGRAREKVYQFVGLDGINYAGSHGLDIKLSTATATTSAGSSSSQIAGQRGSYQPAEEHLAAITEVYNSMLRATSTINGATVENNKYCVSVHYRNVAMEDQVIVREVVDEVLKNKGGDLHLTQGKMVLEIRPPTRWNKGDAVLYLLEHLGLGDITNVLPIYIGDDTTDEDAFKVLRDCAVGILVSEANRETSAVYSLQNPSQVMHFLAMLVKEKQQNWRADADRGELEQML
;
A
#
# COMPACT_ATOMS: atom_id res chain seq x y z
N MET A 1 -14.86 56.18 4.58
CA MET A 1 -14.43 55.42 3.38
C MET A 1 -12.91 55.27 3.33
N ALA A 2 -12.30 54.68 4.37
CA ALA A 2 -10.84 54.47 4.43
C ALA A 2 -10.46 53.13 5.12
N SER A 3 -11.43 52.31 5.52
CA SER A 3 -11.20 51.02 6.18
C SER A 3 -11.43 49.80 5.27
N PHE A 4 -11.95 50.01 4.05
CA PHE A 4 -12.22 48.93 3.09
C PHE A 4 -11.03 48.58 2.19
N TRP A 5 -10.00 49.43 2.12
CA TRP A 5 -8.85 49.26 1.23
C TRP A 5 -7.63 48.61 1.91
N PHE A 6 -7.63 48.48 3.24
CA PHE A 6 -6.50 47.87 3.96
C PHE A 6 -6.57 46.32 4.00
N TRP A 7 -7.77 45.75 3.84
CA TRP A 7 -7.97 44.30 3.84
C TRP A 7 -7.88 43.66 2.45
N SER A 8 -7.97 44.42 1.36
CA SER A 8 -7.83 43.85 0.00
C SER A 8 -6.37 43.64 -0.43
N ALA A 9 -5.41 44.35 0.18
CA ALA A 9 -3.98 44.23 -0.13
C ALA A 9 -3.27 43.08 0.61
N LEU A 10 -3.80 42.63 1.76
CA LEU A 10 -3.30 41.46 2.48
C LEU A 10 -3.82 40.13 1.90
N PHE A 11 -4.95 40.16 1.18
CA PHE A 11 -5.50 38.97 0.52
C PHE A 11 -4.83 38.68 -0.83
N THR A 12 -4.31 39.69 -1.54
CA THR A 12 -3.64 39.50 -2.83
C THR A 12 -2.15 39.14 -2.71
N SER A 13 -1.54 39.32 -1.54
CA SER A 13 -0.15 38.93 -1.28
C SER A 13 -0.01 37.53 -0.65
N LEU A 14 -1.10 36.92 -0.16
CA LEU A 14 -1.11 35.54 0.34
C LEU A 14 -1.57 34.50 -0.70
N LEU A 15 -1.97 34.95 -1.91
CA LEU A 15 -2.41 34.10 -3.02
C LEU A 15 -1.29 33.74 -4.03
N LEU A 16 -0.04 34.10 -3.76
CA LEU A 16 1.11 33.78 -4.63
C LEU A 16 2.14 32.80 -4.03
N VAL A 17 1.87 32.21 -2.85
CA VAL A 17 2.76 31.19 -2.24
C VAL A 17 1.99 29.97 -1.74
N VAL A 18 1.00 29.50 -2.52
CA VAL A 18 0.63 28.08 -2.53
C VAL A 18 0.21 27.75 -3.96
N GLN A 19 1.18 27.65 -4.86
CA GLN A 19 0.96 26.73 -5.97
C GLN A 19 0.95 25.33 -5.35
N PRO A 20 -0.06 24.48 -5.63
CA PRO A 20 0.06 23.09 -5.27
C PRO A 20 1.30 22.60 -6.01
N ARG A 21 2.35 22.24 -5.26
CA ARG A 21 3.33 21.31 -5.81
C ARG A 21 2.51 20.07 -6.13
N LEU A 22 2.19 19.90 -7.42
CA LEU A 22 1.85 18.60 -7.98
C LEU A 22 2.89 17.64 -7.40
N GLY A 23 2.44 16.79 -6.48
CA GLY A 23 3.28 15.75 -5.92
C GLY A 23 3.83 14.95 -7.09
N VAL A 24 5.13 15.02 -7.27
CA VAL A 24 5.89 14.07 -8.07
C VAL A 24 5.50 12.69 -7.55
N GLY A 25 5.03 11.84 -8.48
CA GLY A 25 4.20 10.66 -8.20
C GLY A 25 4.78 9.67 -7.19
N SER A 26 3.89 8.90 -6.57
CA SER A 26 4.28 7.57 -6.10
C SER A 26 4.92 6.85 -7.27
N ARG A 27 6.13 6.31 -7.11
CA ARG A 27 6.76 5.48 -8.14
C ARG A 27 5.83 4.30 -8.42
N ASP A 28 5.22 4.27 -9.60
CA ASP A 28 4.49 3.10 -10.07
C ASP A 28 5.46 1.92 -10.04
N THR A 29 5.09 0.76 -9.50
CA THR A 29 5.91 -0.46 -9.64
C THR A 29 5.70 -1.07 -11.02
N TYR A 30 6.75 -1.64 -11.64
CA TYR A 30 6.54 -2.42 -12.88
C TYR A 30 5.55 -3.56 -12.64
N TRP A 31 4.68 -3.80 -13.61
CA TRP A 31 3.67 -4.85 -13.49
C TRP A 31 4.16 -6.21 -14.01
N ASP A 32 5.19 -6.23 -14.88
CA ASP A 32 5.89 -7.43 -15.35
C ASP A 32 7.26 -7.07 -16.00
N PHE A 33 8.12 -8.07 -16.22
CA PHE A 33 9.41 -7.93 -16.90
C PHE A 33 9.86 -9.21 -17.61
N LYS A 34 10.78 -9.07 -18.57
CA LYS A 34 11.41 -10.20 -19.25
C LYS A 34 12.89 -9.98 -19.49
N CYS A 35 13.69 -11.01 -19.27
CA CYS A 35 15.13 -11.00 -19.55
C CYS A 35 15.47 -11.83 -20.80
N SER A 36 16.51 -11.43 -21.54
CA SER A 36 16.99 -12.17 -22.71
C SER A 36 17.87 -13.37 -22.33
N SER A 37 18.11 -14.27 -23.30
CA SER A 37 19.10 -15.33 -23.18
C SER A 37 20.49 -14.79 -23.55
N GLY A 38 21.37 -14.67 -22.56
CA GLY A 38 22.75 -14.22 -22.74
C GLY A 38 23.18 -13.22 -21.67
N ASN A 39 24.42 -13.33 -21.21
CA ASN A 39 24.97 -12.44 -20.20
C ASN A 39 26.13 -11.62 -20.77
N PHE A 40 26.30 -10.40 -20.29
CA PHE A 40 27.51 -9.61 -20.47
C PHE A 40 28.40 -9.76 -19.23
N THR A 41 29.68 -9.41 -19.37
CA THR A 41 30.63 -9.48 -18.27
C THR A 41 30.76 -8.10 -17.64
N PRO A 42 30.71 -7.95 -16.31
CA PRO A 42 30.96 -6.66 -15.66
C PRO A 42 32.28 -6.03 -16.12
N GLY A 43 32.25 -4.75 -16.46
CA GLY A 43 33.35 -3.98 -17.00
C GLY A 43 33.55 -4.11 -18.52
N ASP A 44 32.74 -4.90 -19.22
CA ASP A 44 32.82 -4.99 -20.67
C ASP A 44 32.24 -3.74 -21.38
N SER A 45 32.44 -3.69 -22.70
CA SER A 45 31.91 -2.62 -23.54
C SER A 45 30.38 -2.53 -23.48
N TYR A 46 29.70 -3.65 -23.27
CA TYR A 46 28.25 -3.70 -23.24
C TYR A 46 27.68 -3.03 -21.99
N GLU A 47 28.30 -3.23 -20.82
CA GLU A 47 27.92 -2.50 -19.59
C GLU A 47 28.08 -0.98 -19.78
N THR A 48 29.14 -0.57 -20.47
CA THR A 48 29.38 0.85 -20.78
C THR A 48 28.29 1.41 -21.70
N PHE A 49 27.87 0.65 -22.71
CA PHE A 49 26.75 1.04 -23.58
C PHE A 49 25.44 1.14 -22.80
N LEU A 50 25.17 0.21 -21.88
CA LEU A 50 23.97 0.25 -21.06
C LEU A 50 23.95 1.48 -20.16
N LYS A 51 25.07 1.82 -19.49
CA LYS A 51 25.20 3.06 -18.70
C LYS A 51 24.98 4.31 -19.54
N SER A 52 25.40 4.29 -20.81
CA SER A 52 25.11 5.39 -21.74
C SER A 52 23.62 5.47 -22.09
N ALA A 53 22.95 4.34 -22.33
CA ALA A 53 21.51 4.35 -22.59
C ALA A 53 20.71 4.85 -21.39
N VAL A 54 21.11 4.46 -20.17
CA VAL A 54 20.51 4.94 -18.90
C VAL A 54 20.58 6.46 -18.77
N SER A 55 21.66 7.10 -19.26
CA SER A 55 21.82 8.54 -19.17
C SER A 55 21.18 9.32 -20.32
N THR A 56 21.09 8.75 -21.54
CA THR A 56 20.61 9.47 -22.72
C THR A 56 19.12 9.25 -23.01
N LEU A 57 18.61 8.03 -22.78
CA LEU A 57 17.28 7.64 -23.22
C LEU A 57 16.15 8.42 -22.52
N PRO A 58 16.18 8.67 -21.19
CA PRO A 58 15.14 9.45 -20.52
C PRO A 58 15.00 10.88 -21.09
N GLU A 59 16.12 11.53 -21.42
CA GLU A 59 16.11 12.87 -22.01
C GLU A 59 15.50 12.86 -23.42
N LYS A 60 15.89 11.88 -24.25
CA LYS A 60 15.35 11.70 -25.60
C LYS A 60 13.84 11.50 -25.58
N VAL A 61 13.34 10.63 -24.69
CA VAL A 61 11.90 10.38 -24.57
C VAL A 61 11.18 11.65 -24.11
N SER A 62 11.64 12.29 -23.04
CA SER A 62 10.97 13.48 -22.49
C SER A 62 10.92 14.67 -23.46
N SER A 63 11.91 14.76 -24.36
CA SER A 63 11.99 15.80 -25.40
C SER A 63 11.18 15.48 -26.65
N SER A 64 10.62 14.27 -26.77
CA SER A 64 9.85 13.80 -27.93
C SER A 64 8.34 14.02 -27.83
N ALA A 65 7.92 14.97 -26.98
CA ALA A 65 6.52 15.37 -26.86
C ALA A 65 5.92 15.74 -28.25
N PRO A 66 4.66 15.39 -28.53
CA PRO A 66 3.70 14.74 -27.62
C PRO A 66 3.77 13.20 -27.63
N LEU A 67 4.67 12.59 -28.42
CA LEU A 67 4.70 11.14 -28.62
C LEU A 67 5.41 10.37 -27.52
N PHE A 68 6.31 11.04 -26.78
CA PHE A 68 7.03 10.44 -25.65
C PHE A 68 7.60 9.06 -25.96
N PHE A 69 8.30 8.97 -27.08
CA PHE A 69 8.93 7.77 -27.61
C PHE A 69 10.33 8.08 -28.10
N ALA A 70 11.30 7.23 -27.75
CA ALA A 70 12.64 7.30 -28.30
C ALA A 70 13.25 5.92 -28.46
N ASN A 71 14.13 5.79 -29.44
CA ASN A 71 15.04 4.67 -29.57
C ASN A 71 16.50 5.15 -29.55
N ASP A 72 17.40 4.24 -29.23
CA ASP A 72 18.84 4.48 -29.27
C ASP A 72 19.58 3.25 -29.81
N THR A 73 20.72 3.49 -30.43
CA THR A 73 21.64 2.43 -30.87
C THR A 73 23.05 2.86 -30.52
N ILE A 74 23.70 2.11 -29.63
CA ILE A 74 24.99 2.44 -29.05
C ILE A 74 25.98 1.32 -29.38
N GLY A 75 27.19 1.68 -29.81
CA GLY A 75 28.21 0.72 -30.27
C GLY A 75 28.37 0.66 -31.79
N SER A 76 29.28 -0.18 -32.28
CA SER A 76 29.63 -0.29 -33.71
C SER A 76 29.09 -1.59 -34.32
N GLN A 77 28.75 -1.56 -35.62
CA GLN A 77 28.24 -2.75 -36.34
C GLN A 77 29.20 -3.95 -36.36
N THR A 78 30.48 -3.75 -36.00
CA THR A 78 31.54 -4.77 -36.09
C THR A 78 31.92 -5.42 -34.76
N LYS A 79 31.51 -4.86 -33.61
CA LYS A 79 31.67 -5.41 -32.24
C LYS A 79 30.60 -4.80 -31.33
N ASP A 80 29.82 -5.67 -30.68
CA ASP A 80 28.78 -5.37 -29.67
C ASP A 80 27.91 -4.12 -29.94
N GLN A 81 26.63 -4.31 -30.21
CA GLN A 81 25.64 -3.23 -30.30
C GLN A 81 24.62 -3.34 -29.18
N LEU A 82 24.13 -2.19 -28.71
CA LEU A 82 22.99 -2.07 -27.80
C LEU A 82 21.89 -1.32 -28.53
N TYR A 83 20.73 -1.96 -28.66
CA TYR A 83 19.50 -1.32 -29.09
C TYR A 83 18.66 -1.04 -27.86
N ALA A 84 18.17 0.18 -27.71
CA ALA A 84 17.29 0.55 -26.62
C ALA A 84 16.04 1.27 -27.17
N VAL A 85 14.91 1.07 -26.50
CA VAL A 85 13.63 1.71 -26.83
C VAL A 85 12.91 2.05 -25.54
N ALA A 86 12.25 3.20 -25.52
CA ALA A 86 11.40 3.63 -24.43
C ALA A 86 10.18 4.38 -24.96
N SER A 87 9.01 4.09 -24.40
CA SER A 87 7.73 4.69 -24.74
C SER A 87 6.94 4.96 -23.48
N CYS A 88 6.30 6.11 -23.36
CA CYS A 88 5.34 6.40 -22.29
C CYS A 88 3.91 6.20 -22.77
N ARG A 89 2.99 5.94 -21.83
CA ARG A 89 1.57 5.71 -22.13
C ARG A 89 0.95 6.93 -22.81
N GLY A 90 0.10 6.70 -23.81
CA GLY A 90 -0.43 7.78 -24.66
C GLY A 90 -1.32 8.83 -23.99
N ASP A 91 -1.81 8.60 -22.76
CA ASP A 91 -2.52 9.61 -21.95
C ASP A 91 -1.59 10.43 -21.02
N SER A 92 -0.28 10.14 -21.02
CA SER A 92 0.72 10.93 -20.31
C SER A 92 1.02 12.21 -21.08
N SER A 93 0.57 13.36 -20.57
CA SER A 93 0.89 14.68 -21.12
C SER A 93 2.12 15.34 -20.48
N ASN A 94 2.72 14.70 -19.48
CA ASN A 94 3.75 15.30 -18.64
C ASN A 94 5.14 14.69 -18.94
N ALA A 95 5.99 15.48 -19.58
CA ALA A 95 7.37 15.09 -19.92
C ALA A 95 8.19 14.67 -18.70
N THR A 96 7.97 15.29 -17.53
CA THR A 96 8.68 14.95 -16.29
C THR A 96 8.23 13.61 -15.73
N VAL A 97 6.93 13.31 -15.76
CA VAL A 97 6.39 12.01 -15.32
C VAL A 97 6.90 10.90 -16.23
N CYS A 98 6.84 11.11 -17.54
CA CYS A 98 7.37 10.17 -18.52
C CYS A 98 8.87 9.92 -18.32
N LYS A 99 9.67 10.99 -18.17
CA LYS A 99 11.10 10.89 -17.89
C LYS A 99 11.39 10.08 -16.62
N SER A 100 10.66 10.36 -15.53
CA SER A 100 10.81 9.65 -14.26
C SER A 100 10.54 8.16 -14.43
N CYS A 101 9.44 7.80 -15.10
CA CYS A 101 9.11 6.39 -15.34
C CYS A 101 10.21 5.67 -16.12
N VAL A 102 10.75 6.30 -17.17
CA VAL A 102 11.83 5.70 -17.97
C VAL A 102 13.12 5.56 -17.15
N ILE A 103 13.44 6.52 -16.28
CA ILE A 103 14.57 6.42 -15.34
C ILE A 103 14.37 5.22 -14.41
N ASP A 104 13.21 5.12 -13.76
CA ASP A 104 12.91 4.06 -12.80
C ASP A 104 12.99 2.69 -13.49
N ALA A 105 12.41 2.54 -14.68
CA ALA A 105 12.48 1.29 -15.45
C ALA A 105 13.91 0.91 -15.87
N LEU A 106 14.75 1.89 -16.26
CA LEU A 106 16.16 1.66 -16.61
C LEU A 106 17.02 1.32 -15.38
N GLN A 107 16.68 1.84 -14.20
CA GLN A 107 17.35 1.54 -12.93
C GLN A 107 16.94 0.18 -12.36
N GLU A 108 15.69 -0.23 -12.53
CA GLU A 108 15.20 -1.56 -12.13
C GLU A 108 15.71 -2.67 -13.04
N ALA A 109 15.93 -2.41 -14.33
CA ALA A 109 16.35 -3.43 -15.28
C ALA A 109 17.59 -4.25 -14.85
N PRO A 110 18.71 -3.67 -14.37
CA PRO A 110 19.85 -4.45 -13.87
C PRO A 110 19.57 -5.20 -12.56
N ILE A 111 18.56 -4.79 -11.79
CA ILE A 111 18.15 -5.47 -10.54
C ILE A 111 17.41 -6.76 -10.87
N VAL A 112 16.43 -6.68 -11.77
CA VAL A 112 15.57 -7.82 -12.13
C VAL A 112 16.16 -8.72 -13.22
N CYS A 113 17.02 -8.17 -14.08
CA CYS A 113 17.74 -8.86 -15.14
C CYS A 113 19.26 -8.71 -14.99
N PRO A 114 19.87 -9.23 -13.90
CA PRO A 114 21.29 -9.01 -13.63
C PRO A 114 22.18 -9.60 -14.73
N PHE A 115 23.10 -8.76 -15.21
CA PHE A 115 24.09 -9.07 -16.26
C PHE A 115 23.50 -9.48 -17.61
N LYS A 116 22.21 -9.24 -17.87
CA LYS A 116 21.55 -9.69 -19.10
C LYS A 116 21.86 -8.76 -20.27
N ARG A 117 22.07 -9.36 -21.45
CA ARG A 117 22.24 -8.62 -22.73
C ARG A 117 20.92 -8.16 -23.34
N GLY A 118 19.85 -8.16 -22.55
CA GLY A 118 18.56 -7.64 -22.96
C GLY A 118 17.52 -7.78 -21.87
N ALA A 119 16.67 -6.78 -21.77
CA ALA A 119 15.56 -6.73 -20.83
C ALA A 119 14.37 -5.98 -21.43
N THR A 120 13.18 -6.26 -20.93
CA THR A 120 11.95 -5.51 -21.16
C THR A 120 11.28 -5.30 -19.82
N ILE A 121 11.05 -4.05 -19.44
CA ILE A 121 10.45 -3.65 -18.17
C ILE A 121 9.17 -2.88 -18.49
N LEU A 122 8.05 -3.32 -17.90
CA LEU A 122 6.72 -2.80 -18.20
C LEU A 122 6.13 -2.13 -16.96
N TYR A 123 6.07 -0.80 -16.98
CA TYR A 123 5.41 0.02 -15.96
C TYR A 123 3.98 0.37 -16.39
N GLU A 124 3.20 0.90 -15.45
CA GLU A 124 1.89 1.48 -15.77
C GLU A 124 2.01 2.70 -16.70
N GLY A 125 3.03 3.54 -16.48
CA GLY A 125 3.24 4.78 -17.25
C GLY A 125 4.22 4.68 -18.43
N CYS A 126 5.01 3.61 -18.54
CA CYS A 126 6.01 3.48 -19.61
C CYS A 126 6.48 2.03 -19.84
N THR A 127 7.06 1.80 -21.00
CA THR A 127 7.75 0.56 -21.38
C THR A 127 9.17 0.88 -21.78
N VAL A 128 10.13 0.11 -21.27
CA VAL A 128 11.56 0.22 -21.63
C VAL A 128 12.07 -1.16 -22.04
N ALA A 129 12.82 -1.22 -23.14
CA ALA A 129 13.53 -2.43 -23.51
C ALA A 129 14.93 -2.14 -24.06
N TYR A 130 15.86 -3.06 -23.82
CA TYR A 130 17.17 -3.08 -24.50
C TYR A 130 17.56 -4.49 -24.94
N SER A 131 18.42 -4.60 -25.95
CA SER A 131 18.83 -5.88 -26.54
C SER A 131 20.15 -5.73 -27.30
N ASP A 132 20.99 -6.77 -27.28
CA ASP A 132 22.18 -6.88 -28.14
C ASP A 132 21.89 -7.41 -29.56
N LYS A 133 20.74 -8.06 -29.74
CA LYS A 133 20.29 -8.66 -31.02
C LYS A 133 19.31 -7.77 -31.77
N GLY A 134 19.05 -6.58 -31.25
CA GLY A 134 17.99 -5.69 -31.72
C GLY A 134 16.60 -6.23 -31.43
N PHE A 135 15.61 -5.56 -31.99
CA PHE A 135 14.21 -5.90 -31.89
C PHE A 135 13.72 -6.33 -33.27
N LYS A 136 13.51 -7.65 -33.46
CA LYS A 136 12.92 -8.14 -34.69
C LYS A 136 11.44 -7.78 -34.68
N MET A 137 10.99 -7.06 -35.70
CA MET A 137 9.57 -6.86 -35.98
C MET A 137 8.91 -8.24 -36.05
N PHE A 138 7.75 -8.41 -35.41
CA PHE A 138 7.00 -9.67 -35.35
C PHE A 138 7.04 -10.37 -36.71
N SER A 139 7.43 -11.65 -36.74
CA SER A 139 7.48 -12.35 -38.02
C SER A 139 6.05 -12.58 -38.47
N ILE A 140 5.62 -11.87 -39.52
CA ILE A 140 4.29 -11.96 -40.14
C ILE A 140 3.92 -13.42 -40.48
N ASN A 141 4.90 -14.32 -40.56
CA ASN A 141 4.75 -15.73 -40.92
C ASN A 141 5.13 -16.73 -39.82
N SER A 142 5.46 -16.30 -38.59
CA SER A 142 5.77 -17.23 -37.50
C SER A 142 4.71 -17.14 -36.40
N THR A 143 3.95 -18.22 -36.29
CA THR A 143 3.10 -18.56 -35.14
C THR A 143 3.89 -18.78 -33.85
N SER A 144 5.23 -18.71 -33.90
CA SER A 144 6.12 -18.76 -32.73
C SER A 144 6.40 -17.38 -32.10
N SER A 145 5.73 -16.32 -32.56
CA SER A 145 5.90 -14.95 -32.05
C SER A 145 5.28 -14.71 -30.66
N ASN A 146 4.51 -15.67 -30.15
CA ASN A 146 3.95 -15.65 -28.78
C ASN A 146 5.03 -15.70 -27.69
N ASP A 147 6.29 -16.01 -28.04
CA ASP A 147 7.37 -16.11 -27.07
C ASP A 147 7.76 -14.77 -26.41
N ILE A 148 7.21 -13.60 -26.79
CA ILE A 148 7.63 -12.27 -26.26
C ILE A 148 6.47 -11.42 -25.68
N ALA A 149 5.24 -11.94 -25.60
CA ALA A 149 4.15 -11.22 -24.94
C ALA A 149 4.11 -11.55 -23.43
N LEU A 150 4.03 -10.52 -22.59
CA LEU A 150 3.82 -10.64 -21.14
C LEU A 150 2.34 -10.42 -20.85
N LEU A 151 1.76 -11.31 -20.04
CA LEU A 151 0.33 -11.42 -19.81
C LEU A 151 0.04 -11.40 -18.32
N LYS A 152 -0.88 -10.52 -17.90
CA LYS A 152 -1.32 -10.38 -16.52
C LYS A 152 -2.84 -10.36 -16.44
N TYR A 153 -3.38 -11.04 -15.43
CA TYR A 153 -4.81 -11.19 -15.23
C TYR A 153 -5.26 -10.54 -13.93
N ASN A 154 -6.48 -10.01 -13.94
CA ASN A 154 -7.21 -9.66 -12.74
C ASN A 154 -8.18 -10.80 -12.40
N LYS A 155 -7.84 -11.58 -11.36
CA LYS A 155 -8.62 -12.75 -10.90
C LYS A 155 -9.61 -12.42 -9.77
N SER A 156 -9.99 -11.16 -9.62
CA SER A 156 -11.00 -10.77 -8.64
C SER A 156 -12.36 -11.39 -9.02
N ARG A 157 -13.27 -11.55 -8.04
CA ARG A 157 -14.64 -11.98 -8.32
C ARG A 157 -15.46 -10.81 -8.83
N ALA A 158 -16.23 -10.99 -9.91
CA ALA A 158 -17.22 -10.03 -10.36
C ALA A 158 -18.64 -10.55 -10.12
N ALA A 159 -19.56 -9.63 -9.84
CA ALA A 159 -20.99 -9.89 -9.65
C ALA A 159 -21.77 -9.89 -10.98
N ILE A 160 -21.11 -10.22 -12.10
CA ILE A 160 -21.69 -10.28 -13.43
C ILE A 160 -21.45 -11.66 -14.04
N GLU A 161 -22.37 -12.12 -14.90
CA GLU A 161 -22.18 -13.36 -15.64
C GLU A 161 -20.90 -13.29 -16.50
N SER A 162 -20.09 -14.34 -16.39
CA SER A 162 -18.76 -14.36 -17.03
C SER A 162 -18.86 -14.23 -18.56
N ASP A 163 -19.86 -14.84 -19.19
CA ASP A 163 -20.05 -14.76 -20.65
C ASP A 163 -20.38 -13.33 -21.13
N VAL A 164 -21.21 -12.60 -20.39
CA VAL A 164 -21.56 -11.21 -20.69
C VAL A 164 -20.32 -10.31 -20.58
N LEU A 165 -19.55 -10.47 -19.50
CA LEU A 165 -18.32 -9.71 -19.30
C LEU A 165 -17.28 -10.00 -20.38
N GLN A 166 -17.04 -11.28 -20.68
CA GLN A 166 -16.03 -11.70 -21.66
C GLN A 166 -16.36 -11.23 -23.07
N LYS A 167 -17.60 -11.41 -23.52
CA LYS A 167 -18.06 -10.91 -24.83
C LYS A 167 -18.03 -9.39 -24.90
N GLY A 168 -18.44 -8.73 -23.82
CA GLY A 168 -18.38 -7.28 -23.69
C GLY A 168 -16.94 -6.77 -23.82
N ALA A 169 -16.02 -7.33 -23.03
CA ALA A 169 -14.59 -6.99 -23.06
C ALA A 169 -13.97 -7.25 -24.44
N ALA A 170 -14.20 -8.41 -25.05
CA ALA A 170 -13.70 -8.73 -26.38
C ALA A 170 -14.19 -7.75 -27.45
N SER A 171 -15.50 -7.44 -27.44
CA SER A 171 -16.08 -6.46 -28.39
C SER A 171 -15.52 -5.05 -28.20
N LEU A 172 -15.26 -4.65 -26.95
CA LEU A 172 -14.66 -3.36 -26.67
C LEU A 172 -13.19 -3.31 -27.09
N ILE A 173 -12.42 -4.37 -26.81
CA ILE A 173 -11.03 -4.50 -27.23
C ILE A 173 -10.89 -4.42 -28.74
N ASP A 174 -11.73 -5.12 -29.50
CA ASP A 174 -11.73 -5.01 -30.96
C ASP A 174 -11.91 -3.57 -31.44
N ALA A 175 -12.85 -2.84 -30.84
CA ALA A 175 -13.12 -1.46 -31.21
C ALA A 175 -11.98 -0.50 -30.83
N VAL A 176 -11.37 -0.65 -29.65
CA VAL A 176 -10.21 0.18 -29.28
C VAL A 176 -8.96 -0.16 -30.07
N ILE A 177 -8.77 -1.43 -30.49
CA ILE A 177 -7.67 -1.84 -31.38
C ILE A 177 -7.79 -1.15 -32.73
N ASP A 178 -8.98 -1.20 -33.34
CA ASP A 178 -9.23 -0.54 -34.62
C ASP A 178 -9.00 0.97 -34.47
N LYS A 179 -9.46 1.55 -33.36
CA LYS A 179 -9.27 2.99 -33.11
C LYS A 179 -7.82 3.39 -32.90
N ALA A 180 -7.03 2.61 -32.15
CA ALA A 180 -5.62 2.88 -31.94
C ALA A 180 -4.83 2.79 -33.25
N ALA A 181 -5.16 1.84 -34.12
CA ALA A 181 -4.52 1.71 -35.43
C ALA A 181 -4.81 2.92 -36.35
N GLU A 182 -6.03 3.48 -36.32
CA GLU A 182 -6.40 4.68 -37.07
C GLU A 182 -5.62 5.93 -36.64
N LEU A 183 -5.32 6.06 -35.35
CA LEU A 183 -4.76 7.28 -34.75
C LEU A 183 -3.24 7.41 -34.92
N SER A 184 -2.72 7.23 -36.13
CA SER A 184 -1.30 7.46 -36.43
C SER A 184 -0.91 8.94 -36.33
N PRO A 185 0.27 9.30 -35.76
CA PRO A 185 1.31 8.43 -35.21
C PRO A 185 1.18 8.18 -33.69
N VAL A 186 0.10 8.63 -33.06
CA VAL A 186 -0.10 8.54 -31.59
C VAL A 186 -0.38 7.10 -31.16
N HIS A 187 -1.13 6.36 -31.98
CA HIS A 187 -1.51 4.98 -31.77
C HIS A 187 -2.02 4.64 -30.37
N PHE A 188 -2.85 5.50 -29.78
CA PHE A 188 -3.42 5.29 -28.44
C PHE A 188 -4.94 5.51 -28.49
N ALA A 189 -5.71 4.55 -27.98
CA ALA A 189 -7.15 4.68 -27.86
C ALA A 189 -7.68 4.09 -26.55
N THR A 190 -8.73 4.70 -26.02
CA THR A 190 -9.44 4.26 -24.81
C THR A 190 -10.91 4.04 -25.12
N GLY A 191 -11.58 3.21 -24.33
CA GLY A 191 -12.98 2.89 -24.56
C GLY A 191 -13.74 2.43 -23.32
N SER A 192 -15.06 2.52 -23.40
CA SER A 192 -16.00 1.93 -22.45
C SER A 192 -17.13 1.17 -23.15
N LYS A 193 -17.67 0.17 -22.48
CA LYS A 193 -18.91 -0.52 -22.89
C LYS A 193 -19.78 -0.78 -21.67
N VAL A 194 -21.08 -0.48 -21.78
CA VAL A 194 -22.08 -0.93 -20.82
C VAL A 194 -22.39 -2.41 -21.08
N LEU A 195 -22.35 -3.24 -20.05
CA LEU A 195 -22.50 -4.69 -20.15
C LEU A 195 -23.94 -5.15 -19.96
N ASP A 196 -24.69 -4.49 -19.08
CA ASP A 196 -26.05 -4.88 -18.71
C ASP A 196 -26.92 -3.69 -18.30
N THR A 197 -28.18 -3.99 -17.94
CA THR A 197 -29.16 -2.99 -17.49
C THR A 197 -28.88 -2.45 -16.09
N ASP A 198 -28.05 -3.14 -15.30
CA ASP A 198 -27.65 -2.72 -13.96
C ASP A 198 -26.53 -1.66 -14.01
N GLY A 199 -26.01 -1.39 -15.21
CA GLY A 199 -25.06 -0.32 -15.46
C GLY A 199 -23.61 -0.74 -15.26
N HIS A 200 -23.32 -2.04 -15.17
CA HIS A 200 -21.94 -2.51 -15.14
C HIS A 200 -21.21 -2.10 -16.43
N LYS A 201 -19.97 -1.64 -16.29
CA LYS A 201 -19.14 -1.21 -17.41
C LYS A 201 -17.82 -1.98 -17.44
N VAL A 202 -17.30 -2.15 -18.65
CA VAL A 202 -15.91 -2.52 -18.90
C VAL A 202 -15.21 -1.34 -19.57
N TYR A 203 -13.95 -1.15 -19.21
CA TYR A 203 -13.07 -0.13 -19.74
C TYR A 203 -11.88 -0.79 -20.42
N ALA A 204 -11.40 -0.22 -21.52
CA ALA A 204 -10.26 -0.73 -22.24
C ALA A 204 -9.36 0.39 -22.77
N LEU A 205 -8.08 0.07 -22.97
CA LEU A 205 -7.18 0.84 -23.81
C LEU A 205 -6.38 -0.09 -24.70
N ALA A 206 -5.97 0.43 -25.85
CA ALA A 206 -5.01 -0.21 -26.75
C ALA A 206 -4.01 0.83 -27.23
N GLU A 207 -2.74 0.43 -27.32
CA GLU A 207 -1.69 1.29 -27.82
C GLU A 207 -0.58 0.57 -28.59
N CYS A 208 0.12 1.32 -29.44
CA CYS A 208 1.32 0.87 -30.13
C CYS A 208 2.42 1.92 -30.04
N ILE A 209 3.67 1.50 -30.20
CA ILE A 209 4.76 2.47 -30.30
C ILE A 209 4.56 3.37 -31.55
N PRO A 210 4.90 4.67 -31.46
CA PRO A 210 4.74 5.62 -32.57
C PRO A 210 5.53 5.28 -33.86
N ALA A 211 6.52 4.38 -33.77
CA ALA A 211 7.32 3.96 -34.91
C ALA A 211 6.60 2.97 -35.86
N LEU A 212 5.45 2.43 -35.46
CA LEU A 212 4.67 1.51 -36.31
C LEU A 212 3.79 2.28 -37.31
N SER A 213 3.49 1.64 -38.44
CA SER A 213 2.41 2.10 -39.32
C SER A 213 1.06 1.65 -38.76
N SER A 214 -0.04 2.29 -39.16
CA SER A 214 -1.40 1.86 -38.82
C SER A 214 -1.64 0.36 -39.03
N ASN A 215 -1.19 -0.19 -40.17
CA ASN A 215 -1.34 -1.61 -40.46
C ASN A 215 -0.52 -2.50 -39.52
N ASN A 216 0.71 -2.10 -39.20
CA ASN A 216 1.56 -2.87 -38.29
C ASN A 216 1.06 -2.78 -36.85
N CYS A 217 0.54 -1.62 -36.43
CA CYS A 217 -0.11 -1.44 -35.13
C CYS A 217 -1.34 -2.35 -35.01
N HIS A 218 -2.23 -2.28 -36.00
CA HIS A 218 -3.41 -3.15 -36.06
C HIS A 218 -3.04 -4.62 -35.98
N HIS A 219 -2.10 -5.05 -36.83
CA HIS A 219 -1.65 -6.44 -36.87
C HIS A 219 -1.02 -6.88 -35.53
N CYS A 220 -0.18 -6.04 -34.92
CA CYS A 220 0.43 -6.34 -33.62
C CYS A 220 -0.63 -6.57 -32.54
N LEU A 221 -1.58 -5.65 -32.41
CA LEU A 221 -2.65 -5.74 -31.41
C LEU A 221 -3.57 -6.95 -31.66
N ARG A 222 -3.86 -7.25 -32.93
CA ARG A 222 -4.64 -8.43 -33.31
C ARG A 222 -3.94 -9.75 -32.98
N LEU A 223 -2.61 -9.82 -33.09
CA LEU A 223 -1.84 -11.00 -32.65
C LEU A 223 -1.92 -11.22 -31.14
N LEU A 224 -1.98 -10.15 -30.35
CA LEU A 224 -2.13 -10.24 -28.89
C LEU A 224 -3.55 -10.62 -28.46
N ASN A 225 -4.56 -10.28 -29.28
CA ASN A 225 -5.97 -10.50 -28.97
C ASN A 225 -6.36 -11.97 -29.17
N SER A 226 -6.18 -12.77 -28.11
CA SER A 226 -6.56 -14.19 -28.05
C SER A 226 -7.66 -14.43 -27.02
N GLU A 227 -8.49 -15.46 -27.20
CA GLU A 227 -9.57 -15.80 -26.26
C GLU A 227 -9.07 -16.01 -24.82
N GLN A 228 -7.81 -16.43 -24.64
CA GLN A 228 -7.20 -16.71 -23.36
C GLN A 228 -7.14 -15.48 -22.43
N ILE A 229 -7.16 -14.24 -22.95
CA ILE A 229 -7.10 -13.04 -22.09
C ILE A 229 -8.43 -12.73 -21.39
N TYR A 230 -9.54 -13.28 -21.89
CA TYR A 230 -10.88 -13.04 -21.36
C TYR A 230 -11.35 -14.14 -20.40
N SER A 231 -10.85 -15.37 -20.55
CA SER A 231 -11.35 -16.54 -19.83
C SER A 231 -11.19 -16.43 -18.31
N GLU A 232 -12.31 -16.47 -17.58
CA GLU A 232 -12.39 -16.56 -16.11
C GLU A 232 -11.70 -15.39 -15.35
N THR A 233 -11.62 -14.22 -15.98
CA THR A 233 -11.01 -13.02 -15.39
C THR A 233 -11.97 -11.84 -15.41
N VAL A 234 -11.64 -10.81 -14.63
CA VAL A 234 -12.41 -9.56 -14.56
C VAL A 234 -11.59 -8.35 -15.04
N GLY A 235 -10.50 -8.65 -15.71
CA GLY A 235 -9.54 -7.73 -16.28
C GLY A 235 -8.33 -8.50 -16.80
N GLY A 236 -7.66 -7.91 -17.78
CA GLY A 236 -6.51 -8.53 -18.42
C GLY A 236 -5.69 -7.49 -19.16
N ARG A 237 -4.37 -7.69 -19.13
CA ARG A 237 -3.40 -6.88 -19.88
C ARG A 237 -2.42 -7.80 -20.56
N ILE A 238 -2.15 -7.52 -21.83
CA ILE A 238 -1.10 -8.20 -22.58
C ILE A 238 -0.26 -7.16 -23.30
N SER A 239 1.05 -7.29 -23.21
CA SER A 239 1.99 -6.32 -23.75
C SER A 239 3.20 -7.02 -24.35
N ASN A 240 3.68 -6.48 -25.46
CA ASN A 240 5.04 -6.68 -25.90
C ASN A 240 5.68 -5.30 -26.11
N ILE A 241 6.92 -5.26 -26.59
CA ILE A 241 7.63 -3.98 -26.80
C ILE A 241 7.03 -3.06 -27.88
N TRP A 242 6.09 -3.56 -28.67
CA TRP A 242 5.55 -2.90 -29.85
C TRP A 242 4.11 -2.41 -29.65
N CYS A 243 3.30 -3.19 -28.94
CA CYS A 243 1.90 -2.92 -28.72
C CYS A 243 1.38 -3.58 -27.45
N GLU A 244 0.27 -3.03 -26.97
CA GLU A 244 -0.37 -3.45 -25.74
C GLU A 244 -1.87 -3.19 -25.80
N PHE A 245 -2.64 -4.04 -25.12
CA PHE A 245 -3.95 -3.61 -24.65
C PHE A 245 -4.21 -4.08 -23.23
N ARG A 246 -5.13 -3.35 -22.57
CA ARG A 246 -5.62 -3.65 -21.23
C ARG A 246 -7.12 -3.45 -21.17
N TRP A 247 -7.80 -4.28 -20.41
CA TRP A 247 -9.19 -4.07 -20.02
C TRP A 247 -9.40 -4.36 -18.54
N GLU A 248 -10.33 -3.63 -17.92
CA GLU A 248 -10.70 -3.76 -16.51
C GLU A 248 -12.17 -3.37 -16.32
N MET A 249 -12.79 -3.81 -15.22
CA MET A 249 -14.14 -3.35 -14.83
C MET A 249 -14.16 -1.99 -14.11
N TYR A 250 -13.00 -1.35 -13.93
CA TYR A 250 -12.86 -0.01 -13.36
C TYR A 250 -12.14 0.91 -14.33
N LEU A 251 -12.36 2.22 -14.24
CA LEU A 251 -11.66 3.20 -15.09
C LEU A 251 -10.20 3.34 -14.62
N PHE A 252 -9.24 3.16 -15.54
CA PHE A 252 -7.79 3.16 -15.23
C PHE A 252 -6.93 4.05 -16.14
N PHE A 253 -7.55 4.79 -17.05
CA PHE A 253 -6.92 5.77 -17.93
C PHE A 253 -7.49 7.17 -17.66
N ALA A 254 -6.73 8.20 -18.01
CA ALA A 254 -7.17 9.59 -17.86
C ALA A 254 -8.07 10.03 -19.03
N GLY A 255 -9.03 10.91 -18.73
CA GLY A 255 -9.93 11.50 -19.72
C GLY A 255 -11.14 10.65 -20.07
N ALA A 256 -11.94 11.15 -21.02
CA ALA A 256 -13.13 10.46 -21.49
C ALA A 256 -12.75 9.33 -22.47
N PRO A 257 -13.50 8.21 -22.50
CA PRO A 257 -13.32 7.15 -23.49
C PRO A 257 -13.46 7.68 -24.92
N LEU A 258 -12.52 7.33 -25.81
CA LEU A 258 -12.62 7.68 -27.23
C LEU A 258 -13.65 6.82 -27.97
N VAL A 259 -13.85 5.59 -27.50
CA VAL A 259 -14.85 4.65 -27.99
C VAL A 259 -15.86 4.39 -26.89
N ASP A 260 -17.14 4.71 -27.10
CA ASP A 260 -18.20 4.36 -26.16
C ASP A 260 -19.22 3.47 -26.84
N LEU A 261 -19.26 2.19 -26.46
CA LEU A 261 -20.15 1.20 -27.05
C LEU A 261 -21.43 1.08 -26.21
N PRO A 262 -22.62 1.11 -26.86
CA PRO A 262 -23.87 0.90 -26.15
C PRO A 262 -23.96 -0.54 -25.62
N GLY A 263 -24.78 -0.72 -24.58
CA GLY A 263 -25.13 -2.05 -24.09
C GLY A 263 -25.97 -2.81 -25.13
N ASP A 264 -25.75 -4.12 -25.20
CA ASP A 264 -26.52 -4.98 -26.10
C ASP A 264 -27.99 -4.99 -25.61
N ALA A 265 -28.88 -4.33 -26.35
CA ALA A 265 -30.29 -4.26 -26.01
C ALA A 265 -30.87 -5.69 -25.97
N GLY A 266 -31.07 -6.21 -24.76
CA GLY A 266 -31.54 -7.56 -24.53
C GLY A 266 -32.86 -7.82 -25.24
N LYS A 267 -32.83 -8.69 -26.25
CA LYS A 267 -34.04 -9.35 -26.76
C LYS A 267 -34.56 -10.30 -25.67
N GLY A 268 -35.54 -9.82 -24.90
CA GLY A 268 -36.53 -10.64 -24.23
C GLY A 268 -36.26 -10.99 -22.77
N ALA A 269 -36.92 -10.28 -21.86
CA ALA A 269 -37.34 -10.83 -20.57
C ALA A 269 -38.76 -10.35 -20.27
N LYS A 270 -39.68 -11.31 -20.10
CA LYS A 270 -41.09 -11.09 -19.80
C LYS A 270 -41.25 -10.53 -18.39
N HIS A 271 -41.99 -9.43 -18.25
CA HIS A 271 -42.46 -8.94 -16.96
C HIS A 271 -43.35 -9.98 -16.26
N HIS A 272 -42.96 -10.43 -15.07
CA HIS A 272 -43.88 -11.01 -14.10
C HIS A 272 -44.07 -10.03 -12.94
N HIS A 273 -45.29 -9.50 -12.82
CA HIS A 273 -45.73 -8.61 -11.76
C HIS A 273 -46.26 -9.48 -10.60
N ASN A 274 -45.69 -9.37 -9.39
CA ASN A 274 -46.18 -10.13 -8.23
C ASN A 274 -46.77 -9.18 -7.16
N LYS A 275 -48.09 -9.29 -6.95
CA LYS A 275 -48.91 -8.46 -6.06
C LYS A 275 -48.88 -8.99 -4.61
N HIS A 276 -48.00 -8.50 -3.74
CA HIS A 276 -48.13 -8.78 -2.29
C HIS A 276 -47.71 -7.64 -1.33
N ILE A 277 -47.47 -6.42 -1.81
CA ILE A 277 -46.84 -5.36 -0.98
C ILE A 277 -47.81 -4.56 -0.08
N TRP A 278 -49.14 -4.64 -0.24
CA TRP A 278 -50.05 -3.70 0.45
C TRP A 278 -50.56 -4.12 1.84
N VAL A 279 -50.30 -5.33 2.34
CA VAL A 279 -50.91 -5.81 3.60
C VAL A 279 -50.07 -5.48 4.85
N ILE A 280 -48.76 -5.22 4.71
CA ILE A 280 -47.85 -5.02 5.86
C ILE A 280 -47.86 -3.57 6.38
N ALA A 281 -48.27 -2.59 5.56
CA ALA A 281 -48.17 -1.17 5.89
C ALA A 281 -49.14 -0.68 6.98
N VAL A 282 -50.27 -1.36 7.21
CA VAL A 282 -51.33 -0.86 8.10
C VAL A 282 -51.11 -1.27 9.57
N ALA A 283 -50.36 -2.35 9.84
CA ALA A 283 -50.09 -2.81 11.20
C ALA A 283 -48.98 -2.00 11.91
N ALA A 284 -48.04 -1.41 11.16
CA ALA A 284 -46.91 -0.67 11.71
C ALA A 284 -47.30 0.70 12.31
N ALA A 285 -48.36 1.34 11.79
CA ALA A 285 -48.78 2.67 12.24
C ALA A 285 -49.40 2.67 13.65
N ALA A 286 -50.06 1.58 14.06
CA ALA A 286 -50.68 1.47 15.39
C ALA A 286 -49.64 1.25 16.51
N GLY A 287 -48.54 0.56 16.21
CA GLY A 287 -47.46 0.29 17.17
C GLY A 287 -46.68 1.55 17.57
N VAL A 288 -46.46 2.45 16.62
CA VAL A 288 -45.71 3.70 16.85
C VAL A 288 -46.44 4.63 17.82
N ILE A 289 -47.77 4.70 17.75
CA ILE A 289 -48.58 5.58 18.60
C ILE A 289 -48.53 5.13 20.07
N ILE A 290 -48.50 3.82 20.33
CA ILE A 290 -48.44 3.26 21.69
C ILE A 290 -47.07 3.52 22.34
N VAL A 291 -45.99 3.39 21.56
CA VAL A 291 -44.62 3.63 22.05
C VAL A 291 -44.38 5.11 22.37
N VAL A 292 -44.92 6.01 21.55
CA VAL A 292 -44.82 7.47 21.79
C VAL A 292 -45.60 7.88 23.04
N ALA A 293 -46.79 7.31 23.27
CA ALA A 293 -47.57 7.58 24.48
C ALA A 293 -46.84 7.11 25.76
N ALA A 294 -46.19 5.94 25.71
CA ALA A 294 -45.42 5.41 26.85
C ALA A 294 -44.15 6.23 27.16
N ALA A 295 -43.49 6.76 26.13
CA ALA A 295 -42.31 7.62 26.27
C ALA A 295 -42.67 8.97 26.93
N ILE A 296 -43.84 9.54 26.59
CA ILE A 296 -44.32 10.80 27.17
C ILE A 296 -44.65 10.65 28.66
N VAL A 297 -45.27 9.54 29.07
CA VAL A 297 -45.55 9.25 30.49
C VAL A 297 -44.24 9.06 31.28
N SER A 298 -43.26 8.38 30.69
CA SER A 298 -41.94 8.15 31.30
C SER A 298 -41.16 9.45 31.51
N LEU A 299 -41.23 10.39 30.55
CA LEU A 299 -40.63 11.72 30.64
C LEU A 299 -41.29 12.61 31.72
N LEU A 300 -42.60 12.49 31.92
CA LEU A 300 -43.31 13.20 32.98
C LEU A 300 -42.97 12.67 34.38
N CYS A 301 -42.67 11.37 34.50
CA CYS A 301 -42.18 10.76 35.74
C CYS A 301 -40.73 11.13 36.06
N TRP A 302 -39.87 11.33 35.04
CA TRP A 302 -38.45 11.62 35.24
C TRP A 302 -38.17 13.07 35.67
N ARG A 303 -39.03 14.04 35.29
CA ARG A 303 -38.91 15.45 35.71
C ARG A 303 -39.09 15.69 37.22
N LYS A 304 -39.52 14.69 38.01
CA LYS A 304 -39.65 14.80 39.47
C LYS A 304 -38.42 14.34 40.28
N LYS A 305 -37.35 13.85 39.64
CA LYS A 305 -36.20 13.27 40.36
C LYS A 305 -34.84 13.79 39.87
N THR A 306 -34.52 15.06 40.14
CA THR A 306 -33.11 15.51 40.19
C THR A 306 -32.94 16.71 41.13
N ILE A 307 -32.63 16.45 42.40
CA ILE A 307 -31.87 17.36 43.27
C ILE A 307 -30.92 16.47 44.10
N ILE A 308 -29.66 16.92 44.26
CA ILE A 308 -28.62 16.55 45.26
C ILE A 308 -27.29 16.06 44.62
N GLN A 309 -26.29 16.98 44.61
CA GLN A 309 -24.86 16.88 45.03
C GLN A 309 -23.95 15.78 44.43
N THR A 310 -22.61 15.88 44.25
CA THR A 310 -21.51 16.75 44.75
C THR A 310 -20.21 16.48 43.95
N LYS A 311 -19.24 17.40 43.99
CA LYS A 311 -17.85 17.29 43.45
C LYS A 311 -16.92 16.40 44.30
N PRO A 312 -15.85 15.83 43.71
CA PRO A 312 -14.49 15.93 44.29
C PRO A 312 -13.41 16.22 43.20
N LYS A 313 -12.39 17.07 43.36
CA LYS A 313 -11.19 17.16 44.24
C LYS A 313 -9.94 16.47 43.65
N VAL A 314 -8.91 17.29 43.40
CA VAL A 314 -7.63 17.05 42.72
C VAL A 314 -6.56 16.57 43.72
N LEU A 315 -5.69 15.64 43.28
CA LEU A 315 -4.34 15.32 43.79
C LEU A 315 -3.64 14.51 42.67
N GLY A 316 -2.37 14.61 42.29
CA GLY A 316 -1.20 15.39 42.71
C GLY A 316 -0.03 14.96 41.80
N GLU A 317 0.89 15.88 41.51
CA GLU A 317 2.03 15.71 40.59
C GLU A 317 3.15 14.82 41.16
N ARG A 318 3.89 14.13 40.28
CA ARG A 318 5.17 13.48 40.60
C ARG A 318 6.27 13.99 39.66
N LYS A 319 7.42 14.30 40.28
CA LYS A 319 8.57 15.08 39.78
C LYS A 319 9.39 14.39 38.69
N LYS A 320 9.88 15.18 37.72
CA LYS A 320 10.96 14.84 36.78
C LYS A 320 12.32 14.96 37.48
N GLY A 321 13.16 13.93 37.34
CA GLY A 321 14.59 13.98 37.62
C GLY A 321 15.35 14.34 36.34
N VAL A 322 16.25 15.31 36.47
CA VAL A 322 17.16 15.82 35.44
C VAL A 322 18.47 15.04 35.53
N TYR A 323 18.99 14.59 34.39
CA TYR A 323 20.41 14.34 34.20
C TYR A 323 20.84 15.02 32.89
N GLU A 324 21.68 16.04 33.03
CA GLU A 324 22.45 16.69 31.96
C GLU A 324 23.54 15.74 31.46
N THR A 325 23.77 15.67 30.14
CA THR A 325 25.02 16.13 29.52
C THR A 325 25.04 15.97 28.00
N SER A 326 25.70 16.96 27.37
CA SER A 326 26.25 17.11 26.02
C SER A 326 25.32 17.19 24.80
N GLU A 327 24.81 18.41 24.57
CA GLU A 327 24.67 18.98 23.23
C GLU A 327 26.02 19.01 22.52
N ALA A 328 26.22 18.20 21.48
CA ALA A 328 27.14 18.48 20.36
C ALA A 328 27.05 17.42 19.26
N VAL A 329 25.90 17.22 18.60
CA VAL A 329 25.84 16.88 17.15
C VAL A 329 24.49 17.34 16.60
N LEU A 330 24.30 18.65 16.43
CA LEU A 330 23.21 19.16 15.59
C LEU A 330 23.75 20.29 14.72
N SER A 331 24.37 19.91 13.61
CA SER A 331 24.38 20.67 12.35
C SER A 331 25.36 20.01 11.37
N SER A 332 24.90 18.98 10.67
CA SER A 332 25.49 18.64 9.38
C SER A 332 24.50 17.88 8.50
N LYS A 333 24.00 18.61 7.51
CA LYS A 333 23.69 18.20 6.13
C LYS A 333 22.68 17.06 5.89
N VAL A 334 21.79 17.38 4.96
CA VAL A 334 20.82 16.52 4.29
C VAL A 334 21.54 15.39 3.54
N GLU A 335 21.86 14.31 4.25
CA GLU A 335 22.13 12.99 3.67
C GLU A 335 21.05 12.04 4.20
N GLY A 336 20.51 11.18 3.33
CA GLY A 336 19.47 10.23 3.71
C GLY A 336 19.96 9.25 4.78
N LEU A 337 19.04 8.64 5.53
CA LEU A 337 19.40 7.60 6.51
C LEU A 337 20.16 6.45 5.81
N PRO A 338 21.21 5.89 6.45
CA PRO A 338 21.91 4.74 5.91
C PRO A 338 20.95 3.56 5.70
N SER A 339 21.16 2.81 4.62
CA SER A 339 20.41 1.60 4.31
C SER A 339 20.72 0.51 5.34
N ALA A 340 19.70 -0.10 5.94
CA ALA A 340 19.90 -1.20 6.91
C ALA A 340 20.47 -2.46 6.25
N LEU A 341 20.30 -2.63 4.93
CA LEU A 341 20.94 -3.72 4.18
C LEU A 341 22.44 -3.47 4.02
N ASP A 342 22.83 -2.24 3.70
CA ASP A 342 24.24 -1.88 3.50
C ASP A 342 24.99 -1.81 4.85
N SER A 343 24.30 -1.34 5.89
CA SER A 343 24.77 -1.30 7.28
C SER A 343 24.50 -2.61 8.04
N PHE A 344 24.15 -3.71 7.38
CA PHE A 344 23.76 -4.96 8.07
C PHE A 344 24.83 -5.45 9.06
N GLN A 345 26.10 -5.41 8.65
CA GLN A 345 27.22 -5.82 9.50
C GLN A 345 27.46 -4.86 10.69
N GLU A 346 27.12 -3.59 10.53
CA GLU A 346 27.17 -2.62 11.63
C GLU A 346 26.07 -2.90 12.64
N ILE A 347 24.84 -3.15 12.17
CA ILE A 347 23.70 -3.53 13.01
C ILE A 347 24.00 -4.81 13.80
N LEU A 348 24.63 -5.81 13.17
CA LEU A 348 25.04 -7.03 13.87
C LEU A 348 26.11 -6.79 14.95
N LYS A 349 27.02 -5.83 14.75
CA LYS A 349 27.99 -5.44 15.78
C LYS A 349 27.31 -4.82 17.00
N LEU A 350 26.24 -4.05 16.80
CA LEU A 350 25.42 -3.53 17.91
C LEU A 350 24.74 -4.66 18.70
N ALA A 351 24.46 -5.79 18.04
CA ALA A 351 23.89 -6.98 18.65
C ALA A 351 24.93 -7.90 19.31
N ALA A 352 26.22 -7.58 19.26
CA ALA A 352 27.27 -8.45 19.80
C ALA A 352 27.03 -8.75 21.28
N SER A 353 26.92 -10.04 21.62
CA SER A 353 26.57 -10.54 22.96
C SER A 353 25.15 -10.22 23.47
N LYS A 354 24.25 -9.72 22.60
CA LYS A 354 22.86 -9.42 22.92
C LYS A 354 21.88 -10.34 22.17
N GLU A 355 20.74 -10.60 22.77
CA GLU A 355 19.60 -11.23 22.09
C GLU A 355 18.88 -10.20 21.22
N ILE A 356 18.73 -10.47 19.92
CA ILE A 356 17.93 -9.63 19.02
C ILE A 356 16.44 -9.94 19.25
N VAL A 357 15.64 -8.88 19.39
CA VAL A 357 14.17 -8.97 19.51
C VAL A 357 13.53 -8.08 18.46
N LEU A 358 12.53 -8.60 17.75
CA LEU A 358 11.96 -7.93 16.59
C LEU A 358 10.55 -7.41 16.88
N PHE A 359 10.32 -6.16 16.50
CA PHE A 359 9.02 -5.49 16.48
C PHE A 359 8.74 -5.04 15.05
N LEU A 360 7.67 -5.54 14.46
CA LEU A 360 7.39 -5.36 13.04
C LEU A 360 6.01 -4.75 12.89
N ASP A 361 5.95 -3.60 12.21
CA ASP A 361 4.68 -3.11 11.69
C ASP A 361 4.19 -3.99 10.52
N TYR A 362 2.92 -3.87 10.15
CA TYR A 362 2.29 -4.73 9.16
C TYR A 362 2.12 -4.05 7.79
N ASP A 363 1.26 -3.03 7.69
CA ASP A 363 0.93 -2.38 6.42
C ASP A 363 2.10 -1.51 5.96
N GLY A 364 2.52 -1.59 4.70
CA GLY A 364 3.70 -0.86 4.22
C GLY A 364 5.05 -1.40 4.71
N THR A 365 5.06 -2.32 5.67
CA THR A 365 6.27 -2.96 6.21
C THR A 365 6.37 -4.44 5.83
N LEU A 366 5.43 -5.28 6.27
CA LEU A 366 5.39 -6.71 5.93
C LEU A 366 4.47 -7.01 4.74
N SER A 367 3.50 -6.13 4.48
CA SER A 367 2.61 -6.17 3.33
C SER A 367 2.75 -4.89 2.50
N PRO A 368 2.66 -4.94 1.16
CA PRO A 368 2.52 -3.73 0.36
C PRO A 368 1.30 -2.89 0.78
N ILE A 369 1.39 -1.57 0.61
CA ILE A 369 0.24 -0.67 0.75
C ILE A 369 -0.71 -0.90 -0.43
N VAL A 370 -2.00 -1.14 -0.13
CA VAL A 370 -3.05 -1.39 -1.12
C VAL A 370 -4.19 -0.39 -0.94
N SER A 371 -5.02 -0.24 -1.99
CA SER A 371 -6.19 0.64 -1.95
C SER A 371 -7.35 0.09 -1.11
N ASP A 372 -7.46 -1.24 -1.03
CA ASP A 372 -8.46 -1.95 -0.25
C ASP A 372 -7.79 -2.55 1.00
N PRO A 373 -8.03 -1.99 2.21
CA PRO A 373 -7.40 -2.48 3.44
C PRO A 373 -7.68 -3.96 3.72
N ASP A 374 -8.76 -4.55 3.21
CA ASP A 374 -9.06 -5.98 3.41
C ASP A 374 -8.21 -6.89 2.51
N LYS A 375 -7.49 -6.33 1.55
CA LYS A 375 -6.62 -7.03 0.60
C LYS A 375 -5.13 -6.83 0.85
N ALA A 376 -4.75 -6.24 1.99
CA ALA A 376 -3.35 -6.03 2.37
C ALA A 376 -2.71 -7.36 2.82
N TYR A 377 -2.68 -8.35 1.93
CA TYR A 377 -2.16 -9.67 2.24
C TYR A 377 -0.63 -9.69 2.18
N MET A 378 -0.02 -10.25 3.21
CA MET A 378 1.41 -10.54 3.22
C MET A 378 1.77 -11.52 2.09
N PRO A 379 2.74 -11.19 1.23
CA PRO A 379 3.21 -12.11 0.19
C PRO A 379 3.69 -13.44 0.78
N GLY A 380 3.43 -14.56 0.08
CA GLY A 380 3.79 -15.89 0.58
C GLY A 380 5.28 -16.10 0.83
N GLN A 381 6.16 -15.35 0.14
CA GLN A 381 7.60 -15.35 0.40
C GLN A 381 7.94 -14.69 1.74
N MET A 382 7.36 -13.51 2.01
CA MET A 382 7.52 -12.80 3.29
C MET A 382 7.03 -13.67 4.45
N ARG A 383 5.88 -14.33 4.30
CA ARG A 383 5.35 -15.25 5.33
C ARG A 383 6.36 -16.32 5.72
N ARG A 384 6.97 -16.99 4.74
CA ARG A 384 7.99 -18.02 4.99
C ARG A 384 9.22 -17.46 5.70
N VAL A 385 9.67 -16.27 5.31
CA VAL A 385 10.78 -15.60 6.01
C VAL A 385 10.38 -15.29 7.46
N LEU A 386 9.18 -14.76 7.68
CA LEU A 386 8.69 -14.42 9.01
C LEU A 386 8.51 -15.67 9.91
N GLU A 387 8.13 -16.81 9.34
CA GLU A 387 8.11 -18.10 10.04
C GLU A 387 9.50 -18.50 10.56
N GLU A 388 10.54 -18.38 9.72
CA GLU A 388 11.91 -18.66 10.14
C GLU A 388 12.42 -17.63 11.15
N VAL A 389 12.09 -16.35 10.95
CA VAL A 389 12.38 -15.28 11.91
C VAL A 389 11.80 -15.59 13.28
N ALA A 390 10.52 -16.01 13.34
CA ALA A 390 9.84 -16.34 14.58
C ALA A 390 10.46 -17.54 15.32
N ARG A 391 11.12 -18.46 14.59
CA ARG A 391 11.89 -19.57 15.19
C ARG A 391 13.23 -19.12 15.75
N CYS A 392 13.87 -18.12 15.13
CA CYS A 392 15.19 -17.64 15.49
C CYS A 392 15.18 -16.51 16.53
N PHE A 393 14.12 -15.69 16.55
CA PHE A 393 14.03 -14.46 17.31
C PHE A 393 12.65 -14.29 17.94
N LYS A 394 12.61 -13.74 19.16
CA LYS A 394 11.37 -13.27 19.78
C LYS A 394 10.80 -12.14 18.92
N THR A 395 9.59 -12.35 18.42
CA THR A 395 8.99 -11.50 17.39
C THR A 395 7.61 -11.02 17.84
N SER A 396 7.31 -9.75 17.60
CA SER A 396 6.03 -9.12 17.90
C SER A 396 5.55 -8.30 16.71
N ILE A 397 4.28 -8.44 16.35
CA ILE A 397 3.62 -7.59 15.34
C ILE A 397 2.95 -6.42 16.05
N VAL A 398 3.21 -5.19 15.59
CA VAL A 398 2.65 -3.96 16.16
C VAL A 398 1.92 -3.19 15.06
N SER A 399 0.59 -3.20 15.05
CA SER A 399 -0.21 -2.70 13.92
C SER A 399 -1.32 -1.75 14.36
N GLY A 400 -1.71 -0.83 13.47
CA GLY A 400 -2.92 -0.02 13.61
C GLY A 400 -4.22 -0.82 13.48
N ARG A 401 -4.18 -1.99 12.81
CA ARG A 401 -5.33 -2.87 12.61
C ARG A 401 -5.80 -3.52 13.89
N ALA A 402 -7.09 -3.91 13.94
CA ALA A 402 -7.57 -4.80 14.98
C ALA A 402 -6.67 -6.04 15.09
N ARG A 403 -6.38 -6.45 16.33
CA ARG A 403 -5.45 -7.55 16.62
C ARG A 403 -5.86 -8.86 15.94
N GLU A 404 -7.15 -9.20 15.96
CA GLU A 404 -7.67 -10.39 15.29
C GLU A 404 -7.48 -10.34 13.77
N LYS A 405 -7.63 -9.16 13.16
CA LYS A 405 -7.48 -8.97 11.71
C LYS A 405 -6.03 -9.12 11.27
N VAL A 406 -5.10 -8.46 11.96
CA VAL A 406 -3.66 -8.62 11.67
C VAL A 406 -3.19 -10.05 11.96
N TYR A 407 -3.72 -10.72 12.99
CA TYR A 407 -3.46 -12.14 13.23
C TYR A 407 -3.94 -13.01 12.06
N GLN A 408 -5.12 -12.77 11.49
CA GLN A 408 -5.60 -13.52 10.32
C GLN A 408 -4.70 -13.31 9.09
N PHE A 409 -4.19 -12.10 8.90
CA PHE A 409 -3.28 -11.81 7.81
C PHE A 409 -1.89 -12.40 8.01
N VAL A 410 -1.32 -12.34 9.22
CA VAL A 410 0.00 -12.88 9.51
C VAL A 410 -0.05 -14.40 9.64
N GLY A 411 -1.07 -14.95 10.27
CA GLY A 411 -1.35 -16.39 10.37
C GLY A 411 -0.29 -17.22 11.09
N LEU A 412 0.47 -16.61 12.00
CA LEU A 412 1.51 -17.29 12.77
C LEU A 412 1.15 -17.37 14.24
N ASP A 413 1.13 -18.59 14.75
CA ASP A 413 1.13 -18.87 16.18
C ASP A 413 2.56 -18.74 16.74
N GLY A 414 2.67 -18.50 18.04
CA GLY A 414 3.98 -18.44 18.70
C GLY A 414 4.59 -17.04 18.80
N ILE A 415 4.11 -16.05 18.03
CA ILE A 415 4.54 -14.64 18.11
C ILE A 415 3.52 -13.76 18.86
N ASN A 416 3.94 -12.58 19.30
CA ASN A 416 3.08 -11.64 20.01
C ASN A 416 2.39 -10.67 19.05
N TYR A 417 1.22 -10.15 19.44
CA TYR A 417 0.44 -9.22 18.61
C TYR A 417 -0.06 -8.04 19.44
N ALA A 418 0.25 -6.83 19.00
CA ALA A 418 -0.29 -5.57 19.47
C ALA A 418 -1.09 -4.92 18.35
N GLY A 419 -2.42 -5.00 18.43
CA GLY A 419 -3.34 -4.37 17.48
C GLY A 419 -3.81 -3.00 17.97
N SER A 420 -4.57 -2.33 17.11
CA SER A 420 -5.24 -1.06 17.40
C SER A 420 -4.28 0.02 17.89
N HIS A 421 -3.13 0.15 17.22
CA HIS A 421 -2.02 1.04 17.62
C HIS A 421 -1.45 0.75 19.01
N GLY A 422 -1.55 -0.50 19.46
CA GLY A 422 -1.04 -0.93 20.77
C GLY A 422 -2.07 -0.99 21.88
N LEU A 423 -3.36 -0.74 21.59
CA LEU A 423 -4.45 -0.75 22.58
C LEU A 423 -5.04 -2.15 22.81
N ASP A 424 -4.64 -3.16 22.04
CA ASP A 424 -5.01 -4.56 22.30
C ASP A 424 -3.81 -5.48 22.10
N ILE A 425 -3.20 -5.92 23.21
CA ILE A 425 -1.97 -6.70 23.20
C ILE A 425 -2.26 -8.15 23.65
N LYS A 426 -1.73 -9.12 22.91
CA LYS A 426 -1.65 -10.54 23.31
C LYS A 426 -0.21 -11.00 23.29
N LEU A 427 0.23 -11.55 24.41
CA LEU A 427 1.47 -12.33 24.48
C LEU A 427 1.18 -13.78 24.06
N SER A 428 2.11 -14.37 23.31
CA SER A 428 2.06 -15.79 22.98
C SER A 428 2.33 -16.64 24.22
N THR A 429 1.63 -17.77 24.36
CA THR A 429 1.88 -18.71 25.46
C THR A 429 3.22 -19.44 25.31
N ALA A 430 3.77 -19.51 24.09
CA ALA A 430 5.06 -20.15 23.82
C ALA A 430 6.27 -19.28 24.23
N THR A 431 6.10 -17.95 24.28
CA THR A 431 7.15 -17.00 24.68
C THR A 431 7.22 -16.78 26.19
N ALA A 432 6.18 -17.17 26.93
CA ALA A 432 6.11 -17.02 28.40
C ALA A 432 6.88 -18.11 29.18
N THR A 433 7.35 -19.17 28.53
CA THR A 433 7.93 -20.36 29.19
C THR A 433 9.46 -20.34 29.36
N THR A 434 10.19 -19.33 28.86
CA THR A 434 11.67 -19.32 28.92
C THR A 434 12.28 -18.62 30.14
N SER A 435 11.50 -18.03 31.04
CA SER A 435 12.00 -17.45 32.30
C SER A 435 11.85 -18.42 33.48
N ALA A 436 12.58 -19.53 33.42
CA ALA A 436 12.82 -20.37 34.60
C ALA A 436 13.93 -19.72 35.44
N GLY A 437 13.56 -18.91 36.44
CA GLY A 437 14.55 -18.43 37.41
C GLY A 437 14.24 -17.12 38.14
N SER A 438 13.00 -16.77 38.44
CA SER A 438 12.74 -15.82 39.53
C SER A 438 11.33 -15.95 40.08
N SER A 439 11.27 -16.07 41.39
CA SER A 439 10.05 -16.20 42.19
C SER A 439 9.19 -14.94 42.06
N SER A 440 8.22 -14.93 41.15
CA SER A 440 7.10 -13.99 41.18
C SER A 440 5.78 -14.73 40.98
N SER A 441 5.25 -15.18 42.12
CA SER A 441 3.91 -15.72 42.33
C SER A 441 2.79 -14.68 42.11
N GLN A 442 2.84 -13.93 40.99
CA GLN A 442 1.78 -12.99 40.56
C GLN A 442 1.45 -13.06 39.05
N ILE A 443 2.16 -13.86 38.24
CA ILE A 443 1.93 -13.93 36.78
C ILE A 443 0.70 -14.80 36.41
N ALA A 444 0.13 -15.54 37.36
CA ALA A 444 -1.02 -16.43 37.10
C ALA A 444 -2.35 -15.69 36.79
N GLY A 445 -2.42 -14.36 36.94
CA GLY A 445 -3.62 -13.54 36.69
C GLY A 445 -3.75 -12.93 35.28
N GLN A 446 -2.69 -12.90 34.48
CA GLN A 446 -2.70 -12.25 33.15
C GLN A 446 -2.46 -13.24 32.01
N ARG A 447 -3.32 -14.25 31.88
CA ARG A 447 -3.50 -15.00 30.61
C ARG A 447 -4.43 -14.27 29.62
N GLY A 448 -4.97 -13.11 30.01
CA GLY A 448 -5.85 -12.27 29.20
C GLY A 448 -5.09 -11.28 28.32
N SER A 449 -5.78 -10.71 27.34
CA SER A 449 -5.28 -9.57 26.56
C SER A 449 -5.10 -8.33 27.44
N TYR A 450 -4.07 -7.53 27.17
CA TYR A 450 -3.88 -6.22 27.81
C TYR A 450 -4.53 -5.13 26.95
N GLN A 451 -5.43 -4.36 27.56
CA GLN A 451 -6.29 -3.39 26.90
C GLN A 451 -6.40 -2.11 27.75
N PRO A 452 -5.46 -1.15 27.60
CA PRO A 452 -5.35 0.02 28.47
C PRO A 452 -6.48 1.07 28.31
N ALA A 453 -7.40 0.85 27.38
CA ALA A 453 -8.52 1.76 27.09
C ALA A 453 -9.87 1.02 27.02
N GLU A 454 -9.99 -0.13 27.69
CA GLU A 454 -11.18 -0.99 27.66
C GLU A 454 -12.47 -0.23 27.99
N GLU A 455 -12.42 0.76 28.89
CA GLU A 455 -13.56 1.60 29.26
C GLU A 455 -14.16 2.37 28.08
N HIS A 456 -13.40 2.60 27.00
CA HIS A 456 -13.85 3.33 25.82
C HIS A 456 -14.47 2.45 24.74
N LEU A 457 -14.44 1.11 24.86
CA LEU A 457 -14.96 0.19 23.84
C LEU A 457 -16.44 0.42 23.52
N ALA A 458 -17.26 0.71 24.53
CA ALA A 458 -18.68 0.97 24.34
C ALA A 458 -18.91 2.24 23.49
N ALA A 459 -18.16 3.31 23.79
CA ALA A 459 -18.25 4.57 23.05
C ALA A 459 -17.74 4.41 21.61
N ILE A 460 -16.60 3.73 21.41
CA ILE A 460 -16.06 3.43 20.07
C ILE A 460 -17.06 2.62 19.25
N THR A 461 -17.70 1.61 19.86
CA THR A 461 -18.72 0.79 19.20
C THR A 461 -19.96 1.61 18.82
N GLU A 462 -20.41 2.52 19.69
CA GLU A 462 -21.53 3.42 19.38
C GLU A 462 -21.19 4.38 18.22
N VAL A 463 -19.98 4.94 18.23
CA VAL A 463 -19.50 5.81 17.14
C VAL A 463 -19.38 5.02 15.84
N TYR A 464 -18.80 3.82 15.85
CA TYR A 464 -18.71 2.97 14.65
C TYR A 464 -20.08 2.73 14.01
N ASN A 465 -21.07 2.29 14.81
CA ASN A 465 -22.43 2.06 14.32
C ASN A 465 -23.10 3.34 13.80
N SER A 466 -22.77 4.50 14.39
CA SER A 466 -23.28 5.79 13.95
C SER A 466 -22.63 6.24 12.65
N MET A 467 -21.32 6.04 12.50
CA MET A 467 -20.58 6.32 11.26
C MET A 467 -21.06 5.45 10.11
N LEU A 468 -21.27 4.15 10.33
CA LEU A 468 -21.83 3.25 9.32
C LEU A 468 -23.15 3.77 8.74
N ARG A 469 -24.06 4.23 9.61
CA ARG A 469 -25.34 4.79 9.18
C ARG A 469 -25.16 6.13 8.47
N ALA A 470 -24.39 7.04 9.05
CA ALA A 470 -24.25 8.41 8.57
C ALA A 470 -23.46 8.52 7.25
N THR A 471 -22.52 7.62 7.00
CA THR A 471 -21.73 7.59 5.76
C THR A 471 -22.33 6.71 4.66
N SER A 472 -23.41 5.96 4.94
CA SER A 472 -24.01 5.00 4.00
C SER A 472 -24.50 5.60 2.68
N THR A 473 -24.80 6.91 2.66
CA THR A 473 -25.25 7.64 1.48
C THR A 473 -24.11 8.31 0.71
N ILE A 474 -22.88 8.29 1.22
CA ILE A 474 -21.72 8.91 0.58
C ILE A 474 -21.01 7.85 -0.27
N ASN A 475 -21.15 7.95 -1.58
CA ASN A 475 -20.55 6.99 -2.50
C ASN A 475 -19.02 7.01 -2.40
N GLY A 476 -18.40 5.83 -2.25
CA GLY A 476 -16.96 5.67 -2.09
C GLY A 476 -16.42 5.85 -0.66
N ALA A 477 -17.25 6.26 0.31
CA ALA A 477 -16.86 6.28 1.72
C ALA A 477 -16.98 4.88 2.32
N THR A 478 -16.01 4.48 3.16
CA THR A 478 -16.07 3.20 3.89
C THR A 478 -15.67 3.41 5.34
N VAL A 479 -16.24 2.60 6.24
CA VAL A 479 -15.97 2.68 7.69
C VAL A 479 -15.44 1.35 8.18
N GLU A 480 -14.24 1.36 8.74
CA GLU A 480 -13.55 0.20 9.28
C GLU A 480 -13.55 0.24 10.81
N ASN A 481 -13.81 -0.92 11.43
CA ASN A 481 -13.73 -1.10 12.87
C ASN A 481 -12.42 -1.82 13.23
N ASN A 482 -11.50 -1.09 13.83
CA ASN A 482 -10.22 -1.58 14.34
C ASN A 482 -10.25 -1.77 15.86
N LYS A 483 -11.42 -2.06 16.46
CA LYS A 483 -11.70 -2.28 17.88
C LYS A 483 -11.56 -1.04 18.78
N TYR A 484 -10.38 -0.43 18.83
CA TYR A 484 -10.13 0.85 19.51
C TYR A 484 -9.88 2.00 18.53
N CYS A 485 -10.17 1.81 17.25
CA CYS A 485 -10.06 2.85 16.25
C CYS A 485 -11.21 2.66 15.24
N VAL A 486 -11.91 3.74 14.91
CA VAL A 486 -12.85 3.77 13.79
C VAL A 486 -12.20 4.57 12.67
N SER A 487 -11.99 3.95 11.52
CA SER A 487 -11.35 4.58 10.37
C SER A 487 -12.39 4.83 9.28
N VAL A 488 -12.62 6.09 8.94
CA VAL A 488 -13.51 6.51 7.84
C VAL A 488 -12.63 6.84 6.64
N HIS A 489 -12.60 5.94 5.66
CA HIS A 489 -11.83 6.09 4.44
C HIS A 489 -12.66 6.83 3.40
N TYR A 490 -12.06 7.86 2.80
CA TYR A 490 -12.73 8.71 1.80
C TYR A 490 -11.90 8.88 0.52
N ARG A 491 -10.92 7.99 0.30
CA ARG A 491 -10.08 7.98 -0.90
C ARG A 491 -10.87 7.84 -2.19
N ASN A 492 -11.92 7.01 -2.17
CA ASN A 492 -12.75 6.72 -3.34
C ASN A 492 -13.98 7.64 -3.44
N VAL A 493 -14.10 8.63 -2.54
CA VAL A 493 -15.17 9.62 -2.57
C VAL A 493 -14.83 10.68 -3.62
N ALA A 494 -15.82 11.06 -4.43
CA ALA A 494 -15.69 12.11 -5.43
C ALA A 494 -15.15 13.40 -4.78
N MET A 495 -14.26 14.12 -5.46
CA MET A 495 -13.53 15.25 -4.86
C MET A 495 -14.47 16.32 -4.29
N GLU A 496 -15.60 16.58 -4.95
CA GLU A 496 -16.64 17.51 -4.49
C GLU A 496 -17.35 17.06 -3.18
N ASP A 497 -17.43 15.75 -2.93
CA ASP A 497 -18.15 15.16 -1.79
C ASP A 497 -17.22 14.88 -0.59
N GLN A 498 -15.90 15.05 -0.72
CA GLN A 498 -14.95 14.77 0.37
C GLN A 498 -15.15 15.69 1.59
N VAL A 499 -15.61 16.93 1.38
CA VAL A 499 -15.94 17.85 2.47
C VAL A 499 -17.09 17.31 3.32
N ILE A 500 -18.09 16.68 2.68
CA ILE A 500 -19.27 16.11 3.34
C ILE A 500 -18.86 15.01 4.33
N VAL A 501 -17.85 14.19 3.99
CA VAL A 501 -17.36 13.14 4.89
C VAL A 501 -16.89 13.73 6.22
N ARG A 502 -16.11 14.81 6.18
CA ARG A 502 -15.61 15.45 7.40
C ARG A 502 -16.74 16.06 8.21
N GLU A 503 -17.69 16.73 7.57
CA GLU A 503 -18.86 17.29 8.25
C GLU A 503 -19.68 16.22 8.97
N VAL A 504 -19.93 15.08 8.31
CA VAL A 504 -20.63 13.94 8.90
C VAL A 504 -19.86 13.35 10.07
N VAL A 505 -18.54 13.20 9.94
CA VAL A 505 -17.70 12.70 11.03
C VAL A 505 -17.74 13.63 12.24
N ASP A 506 -17.58 14.93 12.03
CA ASP A 506 -17.63 15.93 13.10
C ASP A 506 -19.01 15.97 13.78
N GLU A 507 -20.11 15.83 13.02
CA GLU A 507 -21.46 15.77 13.56
C GLU A 507 -21.69 14.54 14.46
N VAL A 508 -21.28 13.36 13.99
CA VAL A 508 -21.40 12.13 14.78
C VAL A 508 -20.54 12.22 16.03
N LEU A 509 -19.32 12.76 15.97
CA LEU A 509 -18.47 12.95 17.15
C LEU A 509 -19.07 13.94 18.14
N LYS A 510 -19.68 15.04 17.67
CA LYS A 510 -20.34 16.00 18.55
C LYS A 510 -21.51 15.39 19.32
N ASN A 511 -22.26 14.48 18.69
CA ASN A 511 -23.46 13.88 19.26
C ASN A 511 -23.17 12.62 20.09
N LYS A 512 -22.18 11.84 19.68
CA LYS A 512 -21.92 10.47 20.15
C LYS A 512 -20.47 10.18 20.52
N GLY A 513 -19.55 11.10 20.20
CA GLY A 513 -18.10 10.90 20.33
C GLY A 513 -17.55 11.11 21.72
N GLY A 514 -18.27 11.78 22.64
CA GLY A 514 -17.74 12.07 23.98
C GLY A 514 -16.36 12.75 23.90
N ASP A 515 -15.38 12.21 24.62
CA ASP A 515 -13.99 12.70 24.62
C ASP A 515 -13.10 12.01 23.56
N LEU A 516 -13.65 11.29 22.58
CA LEU A 516 -12.85 10.61 21.56
C LEU A 516 -12.08 11.61 20.68
N HIS A 517 -10.87 11.24 20.27
CA HIS A 517 -9.98 12.06 19.45
C HIS A 517 -10.12 11.72 17.97
N LEU A 518 -10.17 12.75 17.13
CA LEU A 518 -10.12 12.65 15.69
C LEU A 518 -8.72 12.98 15.18
N THR A 519 -8.08 12.04 14.48
CA THR A 519 -6.83 12.24 13.74
C THR A 519 -7.07 12.09 12.25
N GLN A 520 -6.32 12.81 11.43
CA GLN A 520 -6.42 12.72 9.97
C GLN A 520 -5.15 12.07 9.41
N GLY A 521 -5.34 10.96 8.71
CA GLY A 521 -4.30 10.31 7.91
C GLY A 521 -4.45 10.61 6.41
N LYS A 522 -3.72 9.86 5.58
CA LYS A 522 -3.79 9.98 4.10
C LYS A 522 -5.13 9.47 3.56
N MET A 523 -6.08 10.39 3.36
CA MET A 523 -7.44 10.09 2.87
C MET A 523 -8.26 9.19 3.81
N VAL A 524 -8.00 9.30 5.12
CA VAL A 524 -8.69 8.59 6.18
C VAL A 524 -8.85 9.49 7.42
N LEU A 525 -10.00 9.41 8.08
CA LEU A 525 -10.27 10.02 9.37
C LEU A 525 -10.34 8.93 10.43
N GLU A 526 -9.53 9.04 11.48
CA GLU A 526 -9.40 8.01 12.50
C GLU A 526 -9.88 8.52 13.85
N ILE A 527 -10.76 7.77 14.49
CA ILE A 527 -11.38 8.12 15.76
C ILE A 527 -10.89 7.15 16.82
N ARG A 528 -10.24 7.68 17.86
CA ARG A 528 -9.52 6.90 18.87
C ARG A 528 -9.88 7.34 20.29
N PRO A 529 -9.72 6.47 21.31
CA PRO A 529 -9.80 6.87 22.71
C PRO A 529 -8.87 8.04 23.04
N PRO A 530 -9.24 8.92 24.01
CA PRO A 530 -8.39 10.01 24.48
C PRO A 530 -7.28 9.51 25.41
N THR A 531 -6.45 8.60 24.90
CA THR A 531 -5.31 8.05 25.63
C THR A 531 -4.01 8.58 25.07
N ARG A 532 -2.99 8.67 25.94
CA ARG A 532 -1.61 8.96 25.52
C ARG A 532 -0.90 7.71 25.00
N TRP A 533 -1.50 6.53 25.22
CA TRP A 533 -0.96 5.25 24.81
C TRP A 533 -0.80 5.16 23.30
N ASN A 534 0.38 4.76 22.84
CA ASN A 534 0.75 4.67 21.42
C ASN A 534 1.59 3.40 21.14
N LYS A 535 2.08 3.25 19.90
CA LYS A 535 2.92 2.11 19.49
C LYS A 535 4.21 2.00 20.31
N GLY A 536 4.81 3.12 20.72
CA GLY A 536 5.97 3.13 21.60
C GLY A 536 5.68 2.57 23.00
N ASP A 537 4.56 2.95 23.61
CA ASP A 537 4.13 2.39 24.90
C ASP A 537 3.88 0.88 24.79
N ALA A 538 3.32 0.42 23.67
CA ALA A 538 3.11 -1.01 23.41
C ALA A 538 4.43 -1.78 23.28
N VAL A 539 5.45 -1.20 22.63
CA VAL A 539 6.79 -1.80 22.55
C VAL A 539 7.43 -1.90 23.94
N LEU A 540 7.38 -0.84 24.75
CA LEU A 540 7.89 -0.86 26.12
C LEU A 540 7.18 -1.90 26.98
N TYR A 541 5.85 -1.99 26.87
CA TYR A 541 5.04 -3.00 27.53
C TYR A 541 5.46 -4.42 27.15
N LEU A 542 5.64 -4.69 25.85
CA LEU A 542 6.09 -5.98 25.34
C LEU A 542 7.50 -6.33 25.84
N LEU A 543 8.45 -5.38 25.82
CA LEU A 543 9.80 -5.60 26.35
C LEU A 543 9.78 -5.98 27.83
N GLU A 544 9.04 -5.24 28.66
CA GLU A 544 8.91 -5.52 30.09
C GLU A 544 8.30 -6.91 30.34
N HIS A 545 7.17 -7.21 29.71
CA HIS A 545 6.39 -8.42 30.01
C HIS A 545 6.95 -9.70 29.37
N LEU A 546 7.84 -9.57 28.39
CA LEU A 546 8.62 -10.69 27.85
C LEU A 546 9.93 -10.93 28.63
N GLY A 547 10.21 -10.14 29.68
CA GLY A 547 11.46 -10.22 30.44
C GLY A 547 12.68 -9.72 29.65
N LEU A 548 12.45 -8.81 28.70
CA LEU A 548 13.42 -8.25 27.75
C LEU A 548 13.74 -6.77 28.03
N GLY A 549 13.33 -6.25 29.19
CA GLY A 549 13.57 -4.85 29.58
C GLY A 549 15.03 -4.50 29.86
N ASP A 550 15.90 -5.51 30.04
CA ASP A 550 17.34 -5.30 30.21
C ASP A 550 18.05 -5.15 28.85
N ILE A 551 18.12 -3.92 28.38
CA ILE A 551 18.75 -3.52 27.11
C ILE A 551 20.27 -3.76 27.07
N THR A 552 20.90 -4.12 28.19
CA THR A 552 22.32 -4.50 28.19
C THR A 552 22.52 -5.87 27.54
N ASN A 553 21.51 -6.75 27.63
CA ASN A 553 21.51 -8.10 27.09
C ASN A 553 20.60 -8.28 25.87
N VAL A 554 19.83 -7.25 25.51
CA VAL A 554 18.83 -7.29 24.42
C VAL A 554 19.08 -6.14 23.44
N LEU A 555 18.97 -6.42 22.15
CA LEU A 555 18.88 -5.40 21.10
C LEU A 555 17.49 -5.46 20.45
N PRO A 556 16.57 -4.55 20.82
CA PRO A 556 15.32 -4.40 20.10
C PRO A 556 15.58 -3.80 18.71
N ILE A 557 14.94 -4.37 17.68
CA ILE A 557 14.88 -3.78 16.34
C ILE A 557 13.41 -3.56 16.00
N TYR A 558 13.06 -2.31 15.69
CA TYR A 558 11.72 -1.93 15.25
C TYR A 558 11.76 -1.55 13.77
N ILE A 559 10.84 -2.10 12.97
CA ILE A 559 10.71 -1.80 11.54
C ILE A 559 9.28 -1.31 11.26
N GLY A 560 9.14 -0.12 10.66
CA GLY A 560 7.83 0.48 10.36
C GLY A 560 7.87 1.55 9.27
N ASP A 561 6.74 1.82 8.61
CA ASP A 561 6.65 2.72 7.44
C ASP A 561 5.89 4.03 7.72
N ASP A 562 5.10 4.11 8.79
CA ASP A 562 4.10 5.16 8.97
C ASP A 562 4.50 6.17 10.06
N THR A 563 3.81 7.31 10.07
CA THR A 563 3.93 8.36 11.07
C THR A 563 3.66 7.86 12.49
N THR A 564 2.84 6.82 12.67
CA THR A 564 2.57 6.21 13.98
C THR A 564 3.74 5.37 14.51
N ASP A 565 4.64 4.92 13.65
CA ASP A 565 5.86 4.19 14.05
C ASP A 565 6.94 5.11 14.62
N GLU A 566 6.85 6.42 14.36
CA GLU A 566 7.72 7.41 14.99
C GLU A 566 7.62 7.39 16.51
N ASP A 567 6.47 7.04 17.08
CA ASP A 567 6.31 6.90 18.52
C ASP A 567 7.17 5.74 19.06
N ALA A 568 7.26 4.64 18.32
CA ALA A 568 8.14 3.53 18.64
C ALA A 568 9.61 3.91 18.46
N PHE A 569 9.98 4.58 17.37
CA PHE A 569 11.36 5.03 17.14
C PHE A 569 11.84 6.00 18.23
N LYS A 570 10.99 6.92 18.69
CA LYS A 570 11.34 7.91 19.73
C LYS A 570 11.65 7.27 21.09
N VAL A 571 10.83 6.31 21.54
CA VAL A 571 11.06 5.66 22.85
C VAL A 571 12.27 4.72 22.83
N LEU A 572 12.69 4.31 21.63
CA LEU A 572 13.77 3.36 21.39
C LEU A 572 15.12 3.98 21.01
N ARG A 573 15.19 5.31 20.85
CA ARG A 573 16.31 6.02 20.22
C ARG A 573 17.70 5.70 20.80
N ASP A 574 17.78 5.43 22.10
CA ASP A 574 19.06 5.23 22.80
C ASP A 574 19.36 3.76 23.14
N CYS A 575 18.44 2.84 22.86
CA CYS A 575 18.54 1.45 23.33
C CYS A 575 18.19 0.39 22.29
N ALA A 576 17.86 0.80 21.07
CA ALA A 576 17.35 -0.08 20.02
C ALA A 576 17.64 0.47 18.61
N VAL A 577 17.38 -0.36 17.61
CA VAL A 577 17.57 -0.02 16.20
C VAL A 577 16.20 0.25 15.57
N GLY A 578 15.91 1.52 15.29
CA GLY A 578 14.74 1.91 14.48
C GLY A 578 15.08 1.91 12.99
N ILE A 579 14.28 1.20 12.19
CA ILE A 579 14.41 1.12 10.73
C ILE A 579 13.13 1.66 10.09
N LEU A 580 13.25 2.78 9.39
CA LEU A 580 12.14 3.36 8.62
C LEU A 580 12.00 2.64 7.28
N VAL A 581 10.79 2.22 6.92
CA VAL A 581 10.45 1.75 5.57
C VAL A 581 9.90 2.93 4.76
N SER A 582 10.70 3.47 3.85
CA SER A 582 10.29 4.60 3.02
C SER A 582 11.20 4.75 1.81
N GLU A 583 10.61 4.99 0.63
CA GLU A 583 11.35 5.33 -0.59
C GLU A 583 11.83 6.79 -0.59
N ALA A 584 11.17 7.64 0.20
CA ALA A 584 11.48 9.05 0.30
C ALA A 584 12.19 9.35 1.63
N ASN A 585 13.20 10.22 1.57
CA ASN A 585 13.75 10.83 2.76
C ASN A 585 12.69 11.70 3.43
N ARG A 586 12.43 11.43 4.70
CA ARG A 586 11.54 12.23 5.54
C ARG A 586 12.14 12.35 6.93
N GLU A 587 11.68 13.35 7.68
CA GLU A 587 12.05 13.48 9.08
C GLU A 587 11.57 12.25 9.86
N THR A 588 12.48 11.65 10.62
CA THR A 588 12.22 10.42 11.37
C THR A 588 13.20 10.29 12.53
N SER A 589 12.79 9.57 13.56
CA SER A 589 13.64 9.16 14.69
C SER A 589 14.34 7.82 14.45
N ALA A 590 14.06 7.13 13.34
CA ALA A 590 14.79 5.94 12.92
C ALA A 590 16.25 6.27 12.59
N VAL A 591 17.13 5.28 12.75
CA VAL A 591 18.58 5.42 12.52
C VAL A 591 19.04 4.76 11.21
N TYR A 592 18.24 3.84 10.67
CA TYR A 592 18.43 3.26 9.34
C TYR A 592 17.14 3.33 8.53
N SER A 593 17.26 3.09 7.22
CA SER A 593 16.12 2.97 6.32
C SER A 593 16.15 1.70 5.48
N LEU A 594 14.97 1.26 5.06
CA LEU A 594 14.73 0.29 3.99
C LEU A 594 13.74 0.92 3.03
N GLN A 595 13.83 0.62 1.75
CA GLN A 595 13.03 1.34 0.75
C GLN A 595 11.57 0.85 0.70
N ASN A 596 11.35 -0.46 0.87
CA ASN A 596 10.04 -1.08 0.67
C ASN A 596 9.94 -2.46 1.37
N PRO A 597 8.75 -3.09 1.42
CA PRO A 597 8.55 -4.42 2.03
C PRO A 597 9.48 -5.52 1.49
N SER A 598 9.92 -5.45 0.24
CA SER A 598 10.84 -6.45 -0.33
C SER A 598 12.22 -6.36 0.33
N GLN A 599 12.71 -5.14 0.61
CA GLN A 599 13.95 -4.97 1.35
C GLN A 599 13.82 -5.37 2.83
N VAL A 600 12.64 -5.18 3.44
CA VAL A 600 12.34 -5.74 4.78
C VAL A 600 12.47 -7.25 4.76
N MET A 601 11.90 -7.93 3.77
CA MET A 601 12.01 -9.38 3.61
C MET A 601 13.48 -9.82 3.51
N HIS A 602 14.28 -9.12 2.71
CA HIS A 602 15.70 -9.44 2.53
C HIS A 602 16.49 -9.25 3.82
N PHE A 603 16.27 -8.14 4.53
CA PHE A 603 16.92 -7.86 5.81
C PHE A 603 16.60 -8.95 6.85
N LEU A 604 15.32 -9.32 6.97
CA LEU A 604 14.87 -10.39 7.85
C LEU A 604 15.48 -11.75 7.49
N ALA A 605 15.54 -12.09 6.19
CA ALA A 605 16.17 -13.32 5.73
C ALA A 605 17.68 -13.35 6.02
N MET A 606 18.36 -12.22 5.94
CA MET A 606 19.77 -12.10 6.31
C MET A 606 19.98 -12.33 7.81
N LEU A 607 19.11 -11.80 8.68
CA LEU A 607 19.15 -12.07 10.13
C LEU A 607 19.02 -13.57 10.43
N VAL A 608 18.05 -14.25 9.80
CA VAL A 608 17.87 -15.70 9.95
C VAL A 608 19.12 -16.46 9.53
N LYS A 609 19.67 -16.14 8.34
CA LYS A 609 20.86 -16.80 7.82
C LYS A 609 22.05 -16.65 8.77
N GLU A 610 22.27 -15.45 9.29
CA GLU A 610 23.35 -15.17 10.24
C GLU A 610 23.18 -16.00 11.52
N LYS A 611 21.97 -16.04 12.10
CA LYS A 611 21.69 -16.81 13.31
C LYS A 611 21.93 -18.31 13.10
N GLN A 612 21.54 -18.85 11.96
CA GLN A 612 21.73 -20.26 11.61
C GLN A 612 23.21 -20.61 11.36
N GLN A 613 24.00 -19.70 10.79
CA GLN A 613 25.43 -19.91 10.58
C GLN A 613 26.21 -19.92 11.89
N ASN A 614 25.90 -18.99 12.81
CA ASN A 614 26.51 -18.96 14.13
C ASN A 614 26.15 -20.20 14.96
N TRP A 615 24.91 -20.68 14.89
CA TRP A 615 24.51 -21.95 15.52
C TRP A 615 25.33 -23.15 15.03
N ARG A 616 25.54 -23.29 13.72
CA ARG A 616 26.35 -24.39 13.16
C ARG A 616 27.81 -24.30 13.60
N ALA A 617 28.38 -23.09 13.59
CA ALA A 617 29.74 -22.87 14.06
C ALA A 617 29.92 -23.22 15.55
N ASP A 618 28.91 -22.95 16.38
CA ASP A 618 28.95 -23.29 17.81
C ASP A 618 28.72 -24.79 18.07
N ALA A 619 27.85 -25.44 17.28
CA ALA A 619 27.67 -26.89 17.34
C ALA A 619 28.93 -27.67 16.94
N ASP A 620 29.58 -27.26 15.84
CA ASP A 620 30.84 -27.87 15.38
C ASP A 620 31.99 -27.66 16.40
N ARG A 621 32.00 -26.51 17.10
CA ARG A 621 32.98 -26.19 18.15
C ARG A 621 32.73 -27.02 19.42
N GLY A 622 31.47 -27.21 19.79
CA GLY A 622 31.07 -28.05 20.93
C GLY A 622 31.34 -29.53 20.71
N GLU A 623 31.20 -30.04 19.47
CA GLU A 623 31.60 -31.40 19.11
C GLU A 623 33.13 -31.57 19.14
N LEU A 624 33.90 -30.58 18.67
CA LEU A 624 35.37 -30.61 18.77
C LEU A 624 35.87 -30.59 20.22
N GLU A 625 35.23 -29.82 21.10
CA GLU A 625 35.55 -29.74 22.53
C GLU A 625 35.11 -31.00 23.31
N GLN A 626 34.16 -31.79 22.81
CA GLN A 626 33.82 -33.12 23.36
C GLN A 626 34.71 -34.24 22.84
N MET A 627 35.44 -34.02 21.74
CA MET A 627 36.40 -34.96 21.16
C MET A 627 37.84 -34.76 21.63
N LEU A 628 38.14 -33.65 22.32
CA LEU A 628 39.40 -33.34 23.00
C LEU A 628 39.26 -33.61 24.51
#